data_AF-A0A9D9PQD9-F1
#
_entry.id   AF-A0A9D9PQD9-F1
#
_cell.length_a   1.000
_cell.length_b   1.000
_cell.length_c   1.000
_cell.angle_alpha   90.00
_cell.angle_beta   90.00
_cell.angle_gamma   90.00
#
_symmetry.space_group_name_H-M   'P 1'
#
loop_
_entity.id
_entity.type
_entity.pdbx_description
1 polymer ?
#
loop_
_entity_poly.entity_id
_entity_poly.type
_entity_poly.pdbx_seq_one_letter_code
_entity_poly.pdbx_strand_id
1 'polypeptide(L)'
;MGFLSKLFGGGNNSDNENTGGHSSLDGIGTLRTARVGGYDKSDTLMMLDAFNTQIFMLEEAVKNADRGLPYDIPPEQTVEMPRSVANGGFNEEDVNAYAAQLQEKIDALRSKLAERSADKR
;
A
#
# COMPACT_ATOMS: atom_id res chain seq x y z
N MET A 1 -16.05 42.28 -18.65
CA MET A 1 -14.86 42.27 -17.78
C MET A 1 -15.33 42.10 -16.35
N GLY A 2 -14.92 41.03 -15.64
CA GLY A 2 -15.36 40.84 -14.24
C GLY A 2 -15.34 39.42 -13.67
N PHE A 3 -14.55 38.48 -14.22
CA PHE A 3 -14.50 37.09 -13.72
C PHE A 3 -13.42 36.85 -12.65
N LEU A 4 -12.58 37.84 -12.34
CA LEU A 4 -11.48 37.69 -11.38
C LEU A 4 -11.82 38.15 -9.94
N SER A 5 -12.97 38.79 -9.72
CA SER A 5 -13.38 39.26 -8.39
C SER A 5 -13.99 38.17 -7.49
N LYS A 6 -14.07 36.92 -7.96
CA LYS A 6 -14.67 35.80 -7.22
C LYS A 6 -13.65 34.79 -6.66
N LEU A 7 -12.36 35.01 -6.92
CA LEU A 7 -11.28 34.14 -6.43
C LEU A 7 -10.55 34.72 -5.21
N PHE A 8 -10.63 36.03 -4.99
CA PHE A 8 -9.97 36.69 -3.87
C PHE A 8 -10.92 37.64 -3.14
N GLY A 9 -11.42 37.17 -2.00
CA GLY A 9 -11.72 38.06 -0.89
C GLY A 9 -13.20 38.24 -0.53
N GLY A 10 -13.56 37.71 0.63
CA GLY A 10 -14.53 38.36 1.51
C GLY A 10 -15.49 37.40 2.20
N GLY A 11 -15.26 37.11 3.49
CA GLY A 11 -16.25 36.42 4.31
C GLY A 11 -15.70 35.94 5.66
N ASN A 12 -15.60 36.86 6.61
CA ASN A 12 -15.30 36.67 8.02
C ASN A 12 -16.32 35.74 8.69
N ASN A 13 -15.92 34.66 9.38
CA ASN A 13 -16.52 34.29 10.67
C ASN A 13 -15.71 33.22 11.41
N SER A 14 -15.63 33.41 12.72
CA SER A 14 -15.09 32.52 13.73
C SER A 14 -15.73 31.13 13.67
N ASP A 15 -14.92 30.07 13.71
CA ASP A 15 -15.23 28.96 14.60
C ASP A 15 -13.99 28.14 14.95
N ASN A 16 -13.93 27.82 16.23
CA ASN A 16 -12.95 27.02 16.91
C ASN A 16 -13.12 25.56 16.49
N GLU A 17 -12.30 25.08 15.55
CA GLU A 17 -12.13 23.64 15.36
C GLU A 17 -10.66 23.28 15.15
N ASN A 18 -10.23 22.39 16.05
CA ASN A 18 -9.01 21.60 16.02
C ASN A 18 -8.83 20.91 14.66
N THR A 19 -8.26 21.62 13.70
CA THR A 19 -7.91 21.10 12.37
C THR A 19 -6.58 20.36 12.45
N GLY A 20 -6.61 19.19 13.10
CA GLY A 20 -5.64 18.11 12.87
C GLY A 20 -5.88 17.37 11.54
N GLY A 21 -6.61 17.97 10.60
CA GLY A 21 -6.87 17.44 9.27
C GLY A 21 -5.80 17.87 8.28
N HIS A 22 -4.61 17.28 8.36
CA HIS A 22 -3.69 17.26 7.21
C HIS A 22 -4.21 16.23 6.20
N SER A 23 -5.27 16.61 5.49
CA SER A 23 -5.70 15.96 4.26
C SER A 23 -4.98 16.64 3.09
N SER A 24 -3.77 16.19 2.80
CA SER A 24 -3.11 16.51 1.53
C SER A 24 -1.95 15.55 1.28
N LEU A 25 -2.25 14.39 0.69
CA LEU A 25 -1.50 13.79 -0.42
C LEU A 25 -2.30 12.58 -0.93
N ASP A 26 -3.20 12.82 -1.89
CA ASP A 26 -3.81 11.78 -2.73
C ASP A 26 -2.73 11.19 -3.64
N GLY A 27 -1.89 10.34 -3.08
CA GLY A 27 -0.90 9.55 -3.79
C GLY A 27 -0.83 8.19 -3.13
N ILE A 28 -1.19 7.15 -3.89
CA ILE A 28 -0.90 5.75 -3.58
C ILE A 28 0.53 5.68 -3.03
N GLY A 29 0.69 5.22 -1.78
CA GLY A 29 2.01 4.94 -1.19
C GLY A 29 2.50 5.89 -0.08
N THR A 30 1.66 6.77 0.48
CA THR A 30 2.07 7.52 1.69
C THR A 30 1.41 6.96 2.93
N LEU A 31 2.14 6.19 3.73
CA LEU A 31 1.69 5.78 5.07
C LEU A 31 1.72 6.98 6.01
N ARG A 32 0.55 7.44 6.47
CA ARG A 32 0.49 8.53 7.43
C ARG A 32 0.90 8.04 8.81
N THR A 33 1.53 8.93 9.59
CA THR A 33 1.86 8.63 10.99
C THR A 33 0.71 9.07 11.90
N ALA A 34 0.38 8.23 12.89
CA ALA A 34 -0.58 8.56 13.92
C ALA A 34 0.15 9.17 15.12
N ARG A 35 -0.39 10.28 15.68
CA ARG A 35 0.18 10.89 16.89
C ARG A 35 -0.01 9.99 18.12
N VAL A 36 -1.17 9.35 18.20
CA VAL A 36 -1.54 8.39 19.25
C VAL A 36 -2.00 7.11 18.55
N GLY A 37 -1.54 5.96 19.04
CA GLY A 37 -1.80 4.66 18.42
C GLY A 37 -0.96 4.38 17.17
N GLY A 38 -1.38 3.35 16.44
CA GLY A 38 -0.81 2.96 15.16
C GLY A 38 0.03 1.69 15.21
N TYR A 39 0.41 1.18 14.05
CA TYR A 39 1.34 0.07 13.93
C TYR A 39 2.79 0.51 14.12
N ASP A 40 3.58 -0.34 14.75
CA ASP A 40 5.01 -0.14 14.90
C ASP A 40 5.67 0.05 13.53
N LYS A 41 6.49 1.10 13.41
CA LYS A 41 7.09 1.47 12.13
C LYS A 41 8.08 0.44 11.62
N SER A 42 8.90 -0.12 12.50
CA SER A 42 9.87 -1.16 12.12
C SER A 42 9.15 -2.42 11.64
N ASP A 43 8.16 -2.88 12.41
CA ASP A 43 7.42 -4.09 12.06
C ASP A 43 6.62 -3.90 10.77
N THR A 44 6.03 -2.71 10.58
CA THR A 44 5.35 -2.35 9.33
C THR A 44 6.31 -2.38 8.14
N LEU A 45 7.52 -1.81 8.28
CA LEU A 45 8.51 -1.83 7.19
C LEU A 45 8.99 -3.25 6.88
N MET A 46 9.19 -4.09 7.89
CA MET A 46 9.53 -5.51 7.70
C MET A 46 8.41 -6.25 6.97
N MET A 47 7.16 -6.00 7.34
CA MET A 47 5.98 -6.55 6.67
C MET A 47 5.95 -6.17 5.18
N LEU A 48 6.16 -4.90 4.86
CA LEU A 48 6.17 -4.41 3.47
C LEU A 48 7.35 -4.95 2.66
N ASP A 49 8.52 -5.10 3.27
CA ASP A 49 9.68 -5.70 2.62
C ASP A 49 9.43 -7.18 2.26
N ALA A 50 8.77 -7.92 3.15
CA ALA A 50 8.35 -9.30 2.88
C ALA A 50 7.38 -9.39 1.70
N PHE A 51 6.37 -8.51 1.63
CA PHE A 51 5.46 -8.44 0.48
C PHE A 51 6.19 -8.09 -0.82
N ASN A 52 7.06 -7.08 -0.80
CA ASN A 52 7.81 -6.66 -1.99
C ASN A 52 8.75 -7.75 -2.49
N THR A 53 9.40 -8.48 -1.58
CA THR A 53 10.25 -9.62 -1.92
C THR A 53 9.45 -10.72 -2.63
N GLN A 54 8.26 -11.05 -2.12
CA GLN A 54 7.38 -12.03 -2.78
C GLN A 54 6.94 -11.57 -4.17
N ILE A 55 6.53 -10.30 -4.29
CA ILE A 55 6.16 -9.71 -5.58
C ILE A 55 7.32 -9.79 -6.57
N PHE A 56 8.53 -9.46 -6.14
CA PHE A 56 9.73 -9.52 -6.96
C PHE A 56 9.99 -10.94 -7.51
N MET A 57 9.95 -11.95 -6.63
CA MET A 57 10.14 -13.35 -7.03
C MET A 57 9.07 -13.83 -8.01
N LEU A 58 7.81 -13.46 -7.77
CA LEU A 58 6.69 -13.82 -8.64
C LEU A 58 6.77 -13.10 -10.01
N GLU A 59 7.14 -11.83 -10.03
CA GLU A 59 7.37 -11.09 -11.27
C GLU A 59 8.52 -11.69 -12.10
N GLU A 60 9.58 -12.16 -11.44
CA GLU A 60 10.67 -12.88 -12.11
C GLU A 60 10.19 -14.22 -12.69
N ALA A 61 9.41 -15.00 -11.93
CA ALA A 61 8.81 -16.23 -12.42
C ALA A 61 7.90 -15.97 -13.63
N VAL A 62 7.09 -14.90 -13.62
CA VAL A 62 6.22 -14.51 -14.75
C VAL A 62 7.08 -14.17 -15.97
N LYS A 63 8.15 -13.39 -15.81
CA LYS A 63 9.08 -13.06 -16.90
C LYS A 63 9.76 -14.30 -17.49
N ASN A 64 10.15 -15.25 -16.65
CA ASN A 64 10.73 -16.52 -17.09
C ASN A 64 9.70 -17.36 -17.85
N ALA A 65 8.46 -17.42 -17.36
CA ALA A 65 7.35 -18.07 -18.03
C ALA A 65 7.07 -17.44 -19.41
N ASP A 66 7.07 -16.10 -19.51
CA ASP A 66 6.91 -15.34 -20.76
C ASP A 66 8.01 -15.66 -21.79
N ARG A 67 9.23 -15.91 -21.32
CA ARG A 67 10.38 -16.26 -22.17
C ARG A 67 10.45 -17.75 -22.52
N GLY A 68 9.52 -18.57 -22.02
CA GLY A 68 9.57 -20.02 -22.18
C GLY A 68 10.69 -20.69 -21.38
N LEU A 69 11.32 -19.99 -20.45
CA LEU A 69 12.36 -20.53 -19.57
C LEU A 69 11.73 -21.39 -18.46
N PRO A 70 12.49 -22.32 -17.86
CA PRO A 70 12.09 -22.98 -16.63
C PRO A 70 11.83 -21.94 -15.54
N TYR A 71 10.75 -22.11 -14.79
CA TYR A 71 10.41 -21.28 -13.65
C TYR A 71 9.77 -22.15 -12.57
N ASP A 72 9.87 -21.69 -11.33
CA ASP A 72 9.17 -22.29 -10.19
C ASP A 72 8.26 -21.24 -9.55
N ILE A 73 7.15 -21.69 -8.98
CA ILE A 73 6.20 -20.81 -8.29
C ILE A 73 6.61 -20.78 -6.82
N PRO A 74 7.12 -19.65 -6.29
CA PRO A 74 7.55 -19.60 -4.90
C PRO A 74 6.39 -19.88 -3.94
N PRO A 75 6.64 -20.58 -2.82
CA PRO A 75 5.61 -20.94 -1.84
C PRO A 75 4.99 -19.69 -1.20
N GLU A 76 3.78 -19.83 -0.66
CA GLU A 76 3.15 -18.77 0.14
C GLU A 76 4.00 -18.50 1.38
N GLN A 77 4.38 -17.24 1.57
CA GLN A 77 5.00 -16.81 2.81
C GLN A 77 3.94 -16.17 3.67
N THR A 78 3.86 -16.61 4.92
CA THR A 78 3.01 -15.95 5.92
C THR A 78 3.66 -14.63 6.28
N VAL A 79 2.92 -13.54 6.09
CA VAL A 79 3.33 -12.21 6.51
C VAL A 79 2.64 -11.89 7.83
N GLU A 80 3.43 -11.59 8.86
CA GLU A 80 2.92 -11.24 10.18
C GLU A 80 2.42 -9.80 10.21
N MET A 81 1.28 -9.59 10.86
CA MET A 81 0.75 -8.24 11.07
C MET A 81 1.61 -7.47 12.08
N PRO A 82 1.86 -6.17 11.87
CA PRO A 82 2.69 -5.37 12.77
C PRO A 82 2.02 -5.24 14.14
N ARG A 83 2.82 -5.14 15.21
CA ARG A 83 2.28 -4.86 16.55
C ARG A 83 1.75 -3.42 16.63
N SER A 84 0.70 -3.19 17.42
CA SER A 84 0.24 -1.83 17.73
C SER A 84 1.13 -1.18 18.79
N VAL A 85 1.36 0.13 18.63
CA VAL A 85 2.13 0.98 19.56
C VAL A 85 1.26 2.11 20.08
N ALA A 86 1.53 2.54 21.31
CA ALA A 86 0.72 3.56 21.98
C ALA A 86 0.87 4.96 21.34
N ASN A 87 2.02 5.30 20.76
CA ASN A 87 2.30 6.61 20.18
C ASN A 87 3.25 6.52 18.98
N GLY A 88 3.03 7.37 17.98
CA GLY A 88 3.98 7.58 16.89
C GLY A 88 4.10 6.44 15.88
N GLY A 89 3.11 5.55 15.81
CA GLY A 89 3.03 4.48 14.81
C GLY A 89 2.57 4.96 13.42
N PHE A 90 2.51 4.04 12.46
CA PHE A 90 1.77 4.26 11.22
C PHE A 90 0.28 4.09 11.44
N ASN A 91 -0.53 4.83 10.69
CA ASN A 91 -1.98 4.69 10.73
C ASN A 91 -2.38 3.26 10.32
N GLU A 92 -3.15 2.58 11.17
CA GLU A 92 -3.50 1.17 10.95
C GLU A 92 -4.36 0.97 9.69
N GLU A 93 -5.26 1.91 9.38
CA GLU A 93 -6.11 1.85 8.18
C GLU A 93 -5.27 1.99 6.91
N ASP A 94 -4.33 2.94 6.88
CA ASP A 94 -3.44 3.14 5.73
C ASP A 94 -2.56 1.91 5.50
N VAL A 95 -2.01 1.33 6.58
CA VAL A 95 -1.17 0.13 6.50
C VAL A 95 -1.99 -1.08 6.04
N ASN A 96 -3.18 -1.30 6.59
CA ASN A 96 -4.04 -2.41 6.21
C ASN A 96 -4.52 -2.29 4.76
N ALA A 97 -4.90 -1.09 4.32
CA ALA A 97 -5.28 -0.84 2.94
C ALA A 97 -4.11 -1.11 1.98
N TYR A 98 -2.90 -0.68 2.34
CA TYR A 98 -1.72 -0.92 1.52
C TYR A 98 -1.31 -2.40 1.50
N ALA A 99 -1.37 -3.08 2.64
CA ALA A 99 -1.12 -4.52 2.73
C ALA A 99 -2.12 -5.32 1.87
N ALA A 100 -3.41 -4.95 1.89
CA ALA A 100 -4.42 -5.58 1.05
C ALA A 100 -4.12 -5.43 -0.45
N GLN A 101 -3.68 -4.24 -0.89
CA GLN A 101 -3.28 -4.01 -2.28
C GLN A 101 -2.06 -4.86 -2.68
N LEU A 102 -1.08 -5.00 -1.78
CA LEU A 102 0.09 -5.84 -2.04
C LEU A 102 -0.29 -7.33 -2.12
N GLN A 103 -1.20 -7.78 -1.26
CA GLN A 103 -1.73 -9.14 -1.30
C GLN A 103 -2.49 -9.41 -2.61
N GLU A 104 -3.37 -8.50 -3.04
CA GLU A 104 -4.09 -8.62 -4.31
C GLU A 104 -3.11 -8.73 -5.50
N LYS A 105 -2.01 -7.96 -5.48
CA LYS A 105 -0.97 -8.06 -6.50
C LYS A 105 -0.28 -9.43 -6.49
N ILE A 106 0.02 -9.98 -5.31
CA ILE A 106 0.60 -11.32 -5.16
C ILE A 106 -0.34 -12.38 -5.73
N ASP A 107 -1.63 -12.32 -5.38
CA ASP A 107 -2.64 -13.28 -5.80
C ASP A 107 -2.85 -13.22 -7.33
N ALA A 108 -2.84 -12.02 -7.90
CA ALA A 108 -2.91 -11.82 -9.35
C ALA A 108 -1.69 -12.44 -10.08
N LEU A 109 -0.48 -12.23 -9.56
CA LEU A 109 0.73 -12.81 -10.14
C LEU A 109 0.73 -14.35 -10.04
N ARG A 110 0.29 -14.89 -8.90
CA ARG A 110 0.14 -16.34 -8.71
C ARG A 110 -0.88 -16.94 -9.66
N SER A 111 -2.04 -16.32 -9.81
CA SER A 111 -3.09 -16.76 -10.74
C SER A 111 -2.57 -16.79 -12.18
N LYS A 112 -1.86 -15.74 -12.60
CA LYS A 112 -1.22 -15.67 -13.92
C LYS A 112 -0.21 -16.79 -14.16
N LEU A 113 0.57 -17.17 -13.14
CA LEU A 113 1.52 -18.29 -13.23
C LEU A 113 0.79 -19.64 -13.27
N ALA A 114 -0.28 -19.81 -12.48
CA ALA A 114 -1.08 -21.01 -12.46
C ALA A 114 -1.74 -21.29 -13.82
N GLU A 115 -2.37 -20.28 -14.42
CA GLU A 115 -2.97 -20.37 -15.77
C GLU A 115 -1.95 -20.82 -16.83
N ARG A 116 -0.74 -20.25 -16.80
CA ARG A 116 0.34 -20.60 -17.73
C ARG A 116 0.89 -22.00 -17.53
N SER A 117 0.86 -22.49 -16.30
CA SER A 117 1.25 -23.87 -16.00
C SER A 117 0.21 -24.87 -16.50
N ALA A 118 -1.07 -24.48 -16.53
CA ALA A 118 -2.16 -25.30 -17.03
C ALA A 118 -2.18 -25.39 -18.57
N ASP A 119 -1.90 -24.28 -19.27
CA ASP A 119 -1.83 -24.24 -20.75
C ASP A 119 -0.67 -25.07 -21.35
N LYS A 120 0.32 -25.47 -20.54
CA LYS A 120 1.46 -26.30 -20.98
C LYS A 120 1.22 -27.81 -20.84
N ARG A 121 0.03 -28.25 -20.41
CA ARG A 121 -0.37 -29.66 -20.32
C ARG A 121 -1.25 -30.08 -21.49
#